data_AF-A0A938VNU8-F1
#
_entry.id   AF-A0A938VNU8-F1
#
_cell.length_a   1.000
_cell.length_b   1.000
_cell.length_c   1.000
_cell.angle_alpha   90.00
_cell.angle_beta   90.00
_cell.angle_gamma   90.00
#
_symmetry.space_group_name_H-M   'P 1'
#
loop_
_entity.id
_entity.type
_entity.pdbx_description
1 polymer ?
#
loop_
_entity_poly.entity_id
_entity_poly.type
_entity_poly.pdbx_seq_one_letter_code
_entity_poly.pdbx_strand_id
1 'polypeptide(L)'
;MKAVQAVLHAPRRFELVDQELSPGDGQALVQIAACGICSSEIPVFTGEMRREPPVVLGHEASGVVLQVGRGVTGLREGDRVTGAIHRGFASHAVVDADWLFPVPAQVPLKHALGEPLMCVANAARAAGPAFGDHVAVVGCGAMGLLTIAALKSPTLASLIALDLLDARLALARVCGATATVNVARDDAVAVVRDLTGAGADVVVEFTGTPKGLALATELLQVRQGKLIMGGYHHTPATYDLAGFARKGLIAHNAHPSYSPDIKA
;
A
#
# COMPACT_ATOMS: atom_id res chain seq x y z
N MET A 1 -22.87 -20.53 7.86
CA MET A 1 -22.12 -21.21 6.78
C MET A 1 -20.75 -21.57 7.33
N LYS A 2 -20.32 -22.81 7.14
CA LYS A 2 -19.01 -23.28 7.60
C LYS A 2 -17.88 -22.57 6.88
N ALA A 3 -17.01 -21.93 7.64
CA ALA A 3 -15.78 -21.28 7.20
C ALA A 3 -14.59 -21.83 7.99
N VAL A 4 -13.41 -21.79 7.38
CA VAL A 4 -12.14 -22.14 8.03
C VAL A 4 -11.31 -20.88 8.11
N GLN A 5 -10.72 -20.59 9.26
CA GLN A 5 -9.89 -19.40 9.49
C GLN A 5 -8.53 -19.79 10.03
N ALA A 6 -7.48 -19.11 9.57
CA ALA A 6 -6.17 -19.18 10.18
C ALA A 6 -6.11 -18.21 11.37
N VAL A 7 -6.13 -18.75 12.58
CA VAL A 7 -6.11 -18.01 13.83
C VAL A 7 -4.70 -18.02 14.41
N LEU A 8 -4.12 -16.85 14.64
CA LEU A 8 -2.82 -16.71 15.29
C LEU A 8 -3.04 -16.82 16.82
N HIS A 9 -2.62 -17.93 17.42
CA HIS A 9 -2.75 -18.20 18.85
C HIS A 9 -1.55 -17.74 19.68
N ALA A 10 -0.39 -17.66 19.04
CA ALA A 10 0.86 -17.15 19.61
C ALA A 10 1.74 -16.64 18.46
N PRO A 11 2.79 -15.86 18.74
CA PRO A 11 3.75 -15.47 17.71
C PRO A 11 4.18 -16.67 16.86
N ARG A 12 4.08 -16.53 15.54
CA ARG A 12 4.41 -17.54 14.52
C ARG A 12 3.60 -18.84 14.57
N ARG A 13 2.48 -18.87 15.30
CA ARG A 13 1.67 -20.09 15.50
C ARG A 13 0.23 -19.88 15.06
N PHE A 14 -0.06 -20.29 13.83
CA PHE A 14 -1.43 -20.37 13.32
C PHE A 14 -2.06 -21.73 13.60
N GLU A 15 -3.35 -21.73 13.91
CA GLU A 15 -4.21 -22.91 13.88
C GLU A 15 -5.38 -22.67 12.93
N LEU A 16 -5.82 -23.72 12.24
CA LEU A 16 -7.03 -23.67 11.44
C LEU A 16 -8.22 -23.97 12.33
N VAL A 17 -9.18 -23.05 12.38
CA VAL A 17 -10.37 -23.16 13.22
C VAL A 17 -11.61 -23.07 12.35
N ASP A 18 -12.54 -23.99 12.55
CA ASP A 18 -13.88 -23.93 11.95
C ASP A 18 -14.72 -22.85 12.63
N GLN A 19 -15.44 -22.05 11.84
CA GLN A 19 -16.36 -21.04 12.32
C GLN A 19 -17.64 -21.04 11.48
N GLU A 20 -18.79 -20.86 12.15
CA GLU A 20 -20.04 -20.55 11.46
C GLU A 20 -20.16 -19.03 11.26
N LEU A 21 -20.32 -18.62 10.00
CA LEU A 21 -20.51 -17.21 9.62
C LEU A 21 -21.88 -16.98 8.98
N SER A 22 -22.47 -15.83 9.31
CA SER A 22 -23.67 -15.28 8.69
C SER A 22 -23.57 -13.75 8.69
N PRO A 23 -23.89 -13.06 7.58
CA PRO A 23 -23.83 -11.60 7.55
C PRO A 23 -24.98 -11.00 8.38
N GLY A 24 -24.68 -9.96 9.16
CA GLY A 24 -25.69 -9.11 9.79
C GLY A 24 -26.25 -8.05 8.84
N ASP A 25 -27.13 -7.18 9.35
CA ASP A 25 -27.64 -6.01 8.61
C ASP A 25 -26.48 -5.15 8.10
N GLY A 26 -26.55 -4.71 6.84
CA GLY A 26 -25.49 -3.93 6.19
C GLY A 26 -24.22 -4.70 5.80
N GLN A 27 -24.16 -6.01 6.08
CA GLN A 27 -22.96 -6.82 5.81
C GLN A 27 -23.17 -7.80 4.64
N ALA A 28 -22.07 -8.26 4.06
CA ALA A 28 -22.05 -9.34 3.09
C ALA A 28 -21.11 -10.45 3.55
N LEU A 29 -21.50 -11.70 3.26
CA LEU A 29 -20.64 -12.86 3.38
C LEU A 29 -19.92 -13.07 2.04
N VAL A 30 -18.60 -13.05 2.08
CA VAL A 30 -17.74 -13.20 0.91
C VAL A 30 -16.98 -14.51 1.00
N GLN A 31 -17.05 -15.31 -0.07
CA GLN A 31 -16.13 -16.42 -0.28
C GLN A 31 -14.79 -15.88 -0.79
N ILE A 32 -13.73 -16.08 0.00
CA ILE A 32 -12.41 -15.56 -0.32
C ILE A 32 -11.80 -16.38 -1.46
N ALA A 33 -11.38 -15.68 -2.52
CA ALA A 33 -10.66 -16.25 -3.65
C ALA A 33 -9.14 -16.10 -3.48
N ALA A 34 -8.70 -14.98 -2.90
CA ALA A 34 -7.30 -14.73 -2.55
C ALA A 34 -7.22 -13.63 -1.48
N CYS A 35 -6.15 -13.68 -0.68
CA CYS A 35 -5.76 -12.61 0.23
C CYS A 35 -4.26 -12.33 0.08
N GLY A 36 -3.89 -11.07 -0.12
CA GLY A 36 -2.52 -10.59 -0.07
C GLY A 36 -1.98 -10.63 1.36
N ILE A 37 -0.65 -10.54 1.49
CA ILE A 37 0.07 -10.45 2.77
C ILE A 37 0.74 -9.09 2.82
N CYS A 38 0.39 -8.30 3.83
CA CYS A 38 0.96 -6.99 4.03
C CYS A 38 2.15 -7.03 4.99
N SER A 39 3.15 -6.17 4.79
CA SER A 39 4.23 -6.02 5.76
C SER A 39 3.74 -5.54 7.13
N SER A 40 2.59 -4.86 7.20
CA SER A 40 1.94 -4.46 8.46
C SER A 40 1.52 -5.64 9.33
N GLU A 41 1.35 -6.84 8.76
CA GLU A 41 0.96 -8.05 9.49
C GLU A 41 2.17 -8.75 10.11
N ILE A 42 3.38 -8.49 9.61
CA ILE A 42 4.60 -9.16 10.07
C ILE A 42 4.87 -8.90 11.56
N PRO A 43 4.82 -7.65 12.08
CA PRO A 43 5.05 -7.41 13.50
C PRO A 43 4.03 -8.12 14.41
N VAL A 44 2.78 -8.26 13.96
CA VAL A 44 1.76 -9.02 14.71
C VAL A 44 2.07 -10.51 14.67
N PHE A 45 2.45 -11.03 13.49
CA PHE A 45 2.85 -12.43 13.32
C PHE A 45 4.10 -12.80 14.13
N THR A 46 5.11 -11.92 14.20
CA THR A 46 6.36 -12.18 14.93
C THR A 46 6.27 -11.90 16.42
N GLY A 47 5.21 -11.22 16.88
CA GLY A 47 5.01 -10.83 18.28
C GLY A 47 5.71 -9.53 18.68
N GLU A 48 6.25 -8.77 17.72
CA GLU A 48 6.87 -7.45 17.92
C GLU A 48 5.83 -6.35 18.17
N MET A 49 4.64 -6.48 17.58
CA MET A 49 3.49 -5.63 17.86
C MET A 49 2.47 -6.41 18.68
N ARG A 50 2.18 -5.92 19.89
CA ARG A 50 1.25 -6.59 20.81
C ARG A 50 -0.20 -6.35 20.38
N ARG A 51 -0.75 -7.29 19.62
CA ARG A 51 -2.20 -7.59 19.62
C ARG A 51 -2.42 -8.82 20.49
N GLU A 52 -3.42 -8.81 21.35
CA GLU A 52 -3.70 -9.95 22.24
C GLU A 52 -4.26 -11.12 21.41
N PRO A 53 -3.54 -12.25 21.30
CA PRO A 53 -4.07 -13.45 20.67
C PRO A 53 -5.28 -13.98 21.45
N PRO A 54 -6.24 -14.67 20.80
CA PRO A 54 -6.23 -15.06 19.39
C PRO A 54 -6.59 -13.92 18.43
N VAL A 55 -5.88 -13.82 17.30
CA VAL A 55 -6.20 -12.85 16.23
C VAL A 55 -6.31 -13.51 14.87
N VAL A 56 -7.20 -13.01 14.00
CA VAL A 56 -7.28 -13.41 12.60
C VAL A 56 -6.77 -12.28 11.74
N LEU A 57 -5.76 -12.57 10.92
CA LEU A 57 -5.10 -11.62 10.03
C LEU A 57 -5.68 -11.71 8.61
N GLY A 58 -5.11 -10.95 7.68
CA GLY A 58 -5.58 -10.77 6.31
C GLY A 58 -6.50 -9.56 6.22
N HIS A 59 -6.14 -8.61 5.35
CA HIS A 59 -6.96 -7.44 5.04
C HIS A 59 -6.96 -7.07 3.54
N GLU A 60 -6.19 -7.79 2.73
CA GLU A 60 -6.02 -7.53 1.30
C GLU A 60 -6.73 -8.59 0.45
N ALA A 61 -8.05 -8.76 0.63
CA ALA A 61 -8.75 -9.89 0.01
C ALA A 61 -9.64 -9.53 -1.19
N SER A 62 -9.98 -10.56 -1.96
CA SER A 62 -10.99 -10.53 -3.00
C SER A 62 -11.80 -11.82 -2.98
N GLY A 63 -12.99 -11.78 -3.56
CA GLY A 63 -13.88 -12.92 -3.49
C GLY A 63 -15.18 -12.75 -4.24
N VAL A 64 -16.11 -13.64 -3.93
CA VAL A 64 -17.47 -13.66 -4.46
C VAL A 64 -18.46 -13.53 -3.32
N VAL A 65 -19.44 -12.66 -3.45
CA VAL A 65 -20.53 -12.51 -2.47
C VAL A 65 -21.39 -13.76 -2.49
N LEU A 66 -21.56 -14.41 -1.35
CA LEU A 66 -22.44 -15.58 -1.17
C LEU A 66 -23.78 -15.23 -0.56
N GLN A 67 -23.84 -14.18 0.26
CA GLN A 67 -25.05 -13.74 0.92
C GLN A 67 -24.92 -12.26 1.27
N VAL A 68 -26.01 -11.51 1.21
CA VAL A 68 -26.11 -10.14 1.70
C VAL A 68 -27.10 -10.06 2.86
N GLY A 69 -26.78 -9.24 3.85
CA GLY A 69 -27.67 -8.92 4.96
C GLY A 69 -28.72 -7.87 4.58
N ARG A 70 -29.66 -7.63 5.49
CA ARG A 70 -30.72 -6.64 5.28
C ARG A 70 -30.13 -5.24 5.10
N GLY A 71 -30.71 -4.44 4.20
CA GLY A 71 -30.32 -3.04 3.99
C GLY A 71 -29.10 -2.86 3.09
N VAL A 72 -28.43 -3.94 2.67
CA VAL A 72 -27.40 -3.87 1.63
C VAL A 72 -28.04 -3.55 0.29
N THR A 73 -27.62 -2.43 -0.31
CA THR A 73 -28.04 -2.01 -1.65
C THR A 73 -26.83 -1.89 -2.56
N GLY A 74 -26.91 -2.40 -3.79
CA GLY A 74 -25.82 -2.29 -4.77
C GLY A 74 -24.87 -3.50 -4.84
N LEU A 75 -25.06 -4.50 -3.97
CA LEU A 75 -24.41 -5.81 -4.04
C LEU A 75 -25.45 -6.92 -4.02
N ARG A 76 -25.15 -8.05 -4.66
CA ARG A 76 -25.96 -9.27 -4.66
C ARG A 76 -25.07 -10.51 -4.68
N GLU A 77 -25.68 -11.66 -4.40
CA GLU A 77 -25.03 -12.96 -4.51
C GLU A 77 -24.46 -13.17 -5.93
N GLY A 78 -23.25 -13.74 -6.00
CA GLY A 78 -22.49 -13.92 -7.24
C GLY A 78 -21.65 -12.72 -7.66
N ASP A 79 -21.81 -11.54 -7.05
CA ASP A 79 -20.98 -10.39 -7.36
C ASP A 79 -19.53 -10.64 -6.95
N ARG A 80 -18.61 -10.18 -7.80
CA ARG A 80 -17.17 -10.29 -7.62
C ARG A 80 -16.67 -9.03 -6.94
N VAL A 81 -16.01 -9.16 -5.80
CA VAL A 81 -15.68 -8.03 -4.93
C VAL A 81 -14.24 -8.04 -4.43
N THR A 82 -13.74 -6.86 -4.09
CA THR A 82 -12.51 -6.63 -3.32
C THR A 82 -12.69 -5.45 -2.38
N GLY A 83 -11.72 -5.20 -1.50
CA GLY A 83 -11.69 -4.03 -0.63
C GLY A 83 -10.86 -4.32 0.62
N ALA A 84 -11.11 -3.56 1.68
CA ALA A 84 -10.53 -3.79 3.01
C ALA A 84 -11.25 -4.95 3.71
N ILE A 85 -11.07 -6.17 3.18
CA ILE A 85 -11.70 -7.39 3.67
C ILE A 85 -10.88 -7.96 4.82
N HIS A 86 -11.21 -7.52 6.03
CA HIS A 86 -10.54 -7.95 7.25
C HIS A 86 -10.81 -9.43 7.56
N ARG A 87 -9.87 -10.04 8.30
CA ARG A 87 -9.88 -11.47 8.66
C ARG A 87 -9.84 -12.36 7.40
N GLY A 88 -9.14 -11.89 6.37
CA GLY A 88 -9.06 -12.49 5.03
C GLY A 88 -8.20 -13.75 4.92
N PHE A 89 -7.43 -14.12 5.95
CA PHE A 89 -6.78 -15.44 6.03
C PHE A 89 -7.80 -16.52 6.43
N ALA A 90 -8.81 -16.69 5.58
CA ALA A 90 -9.99 -17.51 5.79
C ALA A 90 -10.57 -17.99 4.47
N SER A 91 -11.42 -19.02 4.51
CA SER A 91 -12.24 -19.40 3.34
C SER A 91 -13.40 -18.44 3.09
N HIS A 92 -13.89 -17.77 4.14
CA HIS A 92 -14.95 -16.77 4.05
C HIS A 92 -14.75 -15.65 5.07
N ALA A 93 -15.25 -14.47 4.74
CA ALA A 93 -15.28 -13.31 5.64
C ALA A 93 -16.64 -12.62 5.59
N VAL A 94 -17.07 -12.08 6.74
CA VAL A 94 -18.20 -11.15 6.81
C VAL A 94 -17.63 -9.74 6.81
N VAL A 95 -18.14 -8.88 5.93
CA VAL A 95 -17.62 -7.53 5.69
C VAL A 95 -18.78 -6.56 5.57
N ASP A 96 -18.64 -5.36 6.12
CA ASP A 96 -19.61 -4.30 5.87
C ASP A 96 -19.62 -3.96 4.36
N ALA A 97 -20.82 -3.88 3.77
CA ALA A 97 -20.98 -3.75 2.33
C ALA A 97 -20.33 -2.49 1.75
N ASP A 98 -20.23 -1.42 2.55
CA ASP A 98 -19.58 -0.15 2.16
C ASP A 98 -18.07 -0.28 1.91
N TRP A 99 -17.44 -1.37 2.36
CA TRP A 99 -16.02 -1.67 2.11
C TRP A 99 -15.79 -2.62 0.93
N LEU A 100 -16.84 -2.99 0.20
CA LEU A 100 -16.75 -3.90 -0.93
C LEU A 100 -16.96 -3.17 -2.25
N PHE A 101 -16.01 -3.35 -3.16
CA PHE A 101 -15.99 -2.74 -4.48
C PHE A 101 -16.03 -3.80 -5.57
N PRO A 102 -16.79 -3.57 -6.66
CA PRO A 102 -16.92 -4.55 -7.73
C PRO A 102 -15.61 -4.76 -8.48
N VAL A 103 -15.30 -6.02 -8.78
CA VAL A 103 -14.15 -6.41 -9.61
C VAL A 103 -14.63 -6.64 -11.04
N PRO A 104 -14.06 -5.95 -12.06
CA PRO A 104 -14.44 -6.14 -13.45
C PRO A 104 -14.25 -7.60 -13.92
N ALA A 105 -15.13 -8.05 -14.82
CA ALA A 105 -15.18 -9.44 -15.27
C ALA A 105 -13.83 -9.95 -15.82
N GLN A 106 -13.08 -9.09 -16.49
CA GLN A 106 -11.79 -9.39 -17.12
C GLN A 106 -10.62 -9.51 -16.13
N VAL A 107 -10.74 -9.02 -14.89
CA VAL A 107 -9.65 -9.05 -13.91
C VAL A 107 -9.76 -10.33 -13.08
N PRO A 108 -8.82 -11.28 -13.12
CA PRO A 108 -8.89 -12.48 -12.28
C PRO A 108 -8.91 -12.11 -10.79
N LEU A 109 -9.79 -12.74 -9.99
CA LEU A 109 -9.91 -12.42 -8.55
C LEU A 109 -8.58 -12.52 -7.80
N LYS A 110 -7.76 -13.54 -8.09
CA LYS A 110 -6.42 -13.70 -7.51
C LYS A 110 -5.45 -12.52 -7.72
N HIS A 111 -5.80 -11.54 -8.56
CA HIS A 111 -5.00 -10.35 -8.84
C HIS A 111 -5.72 -9.06 -8.43
N ALA A 112 -6.97 -9.14 -7.98
CA ALA A 112 -7.80 -8.01 -7.63
C ALA A 112 -7.60 -7.64 -6.15
N LEU A 113 -6.41 -7.20 -5.76
CA LEU A 113 -6.11 -6.79 -4.39
C LEU A 113 -6.47 -5.30 -4.21
N GLY A 114 -7.69 -5.02 -3.75
CA GLY A 114 -8.24 -3.67 -3.65
C GLY A 114 -7.66 -2.81 -2.53
N GLU A 115 -7.39 -3.40 -1.36
CA GLU A 115 -6.80 -2.66 -0.22
C GLU A 115 -5.47 -1.96 -0.57
N PRO A 116 -4.46 -2.64 -1.16
CA PRO A 116 -3.20 -1.95 -1.47
C PRO A 116 -3.38 -0.90 -2.57
N LEU A 117 -4.35 -1.07 -3.48
CA LEU A 117 -4.68 -0.06 -4.48
C LEU A 117 -5.32 1.20 -3.87
N MET A 118 -6.09 1.07 -2.79
CA MET A 118 -6.60 2.23 -2.02
C MET A 118 -5.44 3.04 -1.42
N CYS A 119 -4.48 2.35 -0.80
CA CYS A 119 -3.26 2.99 -0.28
C CYS A 119 -2.47 3.71 -1.39
N VAL A 120 -2.31 3.07 -2.56
CA VAL A 120 -1.65 3.65 -3.73
C VAL A 120 -2.41 4.86 -4.27
N ALA A 121 -3.73 4.81 -4.34
CA ALA A 121 -4.55 5.94 -4.78
C ALA A 121 -4.37 7.17 -3.87
N ASN A 122 -4.31 6.96 -2.56
CA ASN A 122 -4.01 8.01 -1.59
C ASN A 122 -2.60 8.59 -1.79
N ALA A 123 -1.59 7.74 -1.94
CA ALA A 123 -0.21 8.17 -2.19
C ALA A 123 -0.10 8.97 -3.50
N ALA A 124 -0.74 8.51 -4.58
CA ALA A 124 -0.75 9.20 -5.86
C ALA A 124 -1.49 10.55 -5.79
N ARG A 125 -2.63 10.61 -5.09
CA ARG A 125 -3.39 11.85 -4.86
C ARG A 125 -2.58 12.85 -4.03
N ALA A 126 -1.93 12.40 -2.95
CA ALA A 126 -1.11 13.24 -2.11
C ALA A 126 0.13 13.75 -2.89
N ALA A 127 0.77 12.87 -3.66
CA ALA A 127 1.89 13.19 -4.55
C ALA A 127 1.50 14.29 -5.53
N GLY A 128 0.39 14.11 -6.25
CA GLY A 128 -0.21 15.10 -7.15
C GLY A 128 0.81 15.91 -7.95
N PRO A 129 1.69 15.26 -8.74
CA PRO A 129 2.76 15.95 -9.46
C PRO A 129 2.17 16.84 -10.57
N ALA A 130 2.80 18.00 -10.77
CA ALA A 130 2.45 18.93 -11.83
C ALA A 130 3.11 18.55 -13.17
N PHE A 131 2.74 19.28 -14.23
CA PHE A 131 3.38 19.15 -15.53
C PHE A 131 4.87 19.53 -15.43
N GLY A 132 5.73 18.66 -15.93
CA GLY A 132 7.19 18.86 -15.92
C GLY A 132 7.87 18.41 -14.63
N ASP A 133 7.13 17.93 -13.63
CA ASP A 133 7.75 17.49 -12.37
C ASP A 133 8.65 16.26 -12.58
N HIS A 134 9.73 16.24 -11.81
CA HIS A 134 10.56 15.09 -11.54
C HIS A 134 10.06 14.40 -10.27
N VAL A 135 9.64 13.14 -10.40
CA VAL A 135 9.15 12.32 -9.29
C VAL A 135 10.13 11.20 -8.99
N ALA A 136 10.46 10.99 -7.72
CA ALA A 136 11.26 9.85 -7.28
C ALA A 136 10.48 8.93 -6.34
N VAL A 137 10.63 7.61 -6.49
CA VAL A 137 10.04 6.60 -5.61
C VAL A 137 11.15 5.79 -4.96
N VAL A 138 11.26 5.89 -3.62
CA VAL A 138 12.27 5.22 -2.82
C VAL A 138 11.69 3.93 -2.22
N GLY A 139 12.21 2.79 -2.69
CA GLY A 139 11.74 1.45 -2.35
C GLY A 139 10.76 0.93 -3.39
N CYS A 140 11.19 -0.06 -4.18
CA CYS A 140 10.43 -0.70 -5.26
C CYS A 140 9.91 -2.09 -4.87
N GLY A 141 9.38 -2.20 -3.64
CA GLY A 141 8.53 -3.33 -3.24
C GLY A 141 7.15 -3.26 -3.90
N ALA A 142 6.20 -4.08 -3.44
CA ALA A 142 4.84 -4.10 -4.00
C ALA A 142 4.19 -2.70 -4.07
N MET A 143 4.22 -1.96 -2.96
CA MET A 143 3.68 -0.60 -2.87
C MET A 143 4.39 0.41 -3.79
N GLY A 144 5.72 0.37 -3.84
CA GLY A 144 6.50 1.24 -4.71
C GLY A 144 6.24 0.99 -6.19
N LEU A 145 6.19 -0.29 -6.61
CA LEU A 145 5.91 -0.67 -8.00
C LEU A 145 4.48 -0.28 -8.42
N LEU A 146 3.48 -0.51 -7.56
CA LEU A 146 2.11 -0.07 -7.83
C LEU A 146 2.01 1.46 -7.89
N THR A 147 2.74 2.17 -7.05
CA THR A 147 2.76 3.64 -7.07
C THR A 147 3.47 4.20 -8.30
N ILE A 148 4.55 3.57 -8.77
CA ILE A 148 5.19 3.91 -10.05
C ILE A 148 4.19 3.71 -11.19
N ALA A 149 3.46 2.59 -11.20
CA ALA A 149 2.42 2.35 -12.21
C ALA A 149 1.29 3.39 -12.16
N ALA A 150 0.89 3.83 -10.96
CA ALA A 150 -0.15 4.85 -10.76
C ALA A 150 0.30 6.27 -11.14
N LEU A 151 1.58 6.59 -10.94
CA LEU A 151 2.15 7.92 -11.24
C LEU A 151 2.66 8.04 -12.68
N LYS A 152 2.74 6.93 -13.43
CA LYS A 152 3.19 6.93 -14.82
C LYS A 152 2.34 7.88 -15.66
N SER A 153 2.93 8.99 -16.07
CA SER A 153 2.30 10.00 -16.93
C SER A 153 3.31 10.56 -17.93
N PRO A 154 2.92 10.80 -19.20
CA PRO A 154 3.77 11.48 -20.18
C PRO A 154 4.02 12.96 -19.85
N THR A 155 3.32 13.53 -18.87
CA THR A 155 3.50 14.93 -18.44
C THR A 155 4.64 15.12 -17.45
N LEU A 156 5.19 14.05 -16.87
CA LEU A 156 6.34 14.13 -15.97
C LEU A 156 7.62 14.28 -16.78
N ALA A 157 8.55 15.11 -16.31
CA ALA A 157 9.88 15.16 -16.89
C ALA A 157 10.65 13.86 -16.57
N SER A 158 10.47 13.30 -15.37
CA SER A 158 10.96 11.96 -15.05
C SER A 158 10.19 11.27 -13.94
N LEU A 159 10.11 9.95 -14.01
CA LEU A 159 9.69 9.07 -12.91
C LEU A 159 10.85 8.14 -12.56
N ILE A 160 11.53 8.43 -11.46
CA ILE A 160 12.79 7.81 -11.05
C ILE A 160 12.53 6.76 -9.97
N ALA A 161 12.90 5.52 -10.22
CA ALA A 161 12.77 4.42 -9.26
C ALA A 161 14.09 4.15 -8.54
N LEU A 162 14.06 4.06 -7.21
CA LEU A 162 15.23 3.79 -6.38
C LEU A 162 15.02 2.51 -5.55
N ASP A 163 15.95 1.58 -5.62
CA ASP A 163 15.94 0.34 -4.83
C ASP A 163 17.38 -0.20 -4.68
N LEU A 164 17.57 -1.25 -3.88
CA LEU A 164 18.84 -1.96 -3.72
C LEU A 164 18.97 -3.12 -4.73
N LEU A 165 17.84 -3.64 -5.21
CA LEU A 165 17.78 -4.87 -6.01
C LEU A 165 17.49 -4.57 -7.49
N ASP A 166 18.41 -4.96 -8.37
CA ASP A 166 18.25 -4.74 -9.82
C ASP A 166 17.01 -5.42 -10.41
N ALA A 167 16.60 -6.57 -9.88
CA ALA A 167 15.37 -7.22 -10.29
C ALA A 167 14.12 -6.35 -10.05
N ARG A 168 14.09 -5.58 -8.94
CA ARG A 168 12.99 -4.64 -8.65
C ARG A 168 13.07 -3.41 -9.53
N LEU A 169 14.27 -2.91 -9.82
CA LEU A 169 14.47 -1.81 -10.77
C LEU A 169 14.04 -2.19 -12.20
N ALA A 170 14.31 -3.42 -12.62
CA ALA A 170 13.83 -3.94 -13.90
C ALA A 170 12.28 -3.98 -13.95
N LEU A 171 11.63 -4.42 -12.88
CA LEU A 171 10.16 -4.34 -12.77
C LEU A 171 9.66 -2.90 -12.74
N ALA A 172 10.37 -1.98 -12.06
CA ALA A 172 10.00 -0.58 -12.03
C ALA A 172 9.97 0.04 -13.45
N ARG A 173 10.90 -0.35 -14.33
CA ARG A 173 10.87 0.04 -15.75
C ARG A 173 9.60 -0.46 -16.44
N VAL A 174 9.22 -1.72 -16.22
CA VAL A 174 7.97 -2.31 -16.75
C VAL A 174 6.74 -1.53 -16.24
N CYS A 175 6.74 -1.16 -14.96
CA CYS A 175 5.66 -0.38 -14.34
C CYS A 175 5.58 1.06 -14.85
N GLY A 176 6.67 1.63 -15.40
CA GLY A 176 6.65 2.95 -16.03
C GLY A 176 7.75 3.92 -15.61
N ALA A 177 8.71 3.50 -14.78
CA ALA A 177 9.82 4.35 -14.42
C ALA A 177 10.67 4.73 -15.65
N THR A 178 10.96 6.02 -15.80
CA THR A 178 11.80 6.56 -16.89
C THR A 178 13.28 6.55 -16.54
N ALA A 179 13.61 6.43 -15.25
CA ALA A 179 14.97 6.23 -14.76
C ALA A 179 14.97 5.27 -13.56
N THR A 180 16.12 4.65 -13.31
CA THR A 180 16.32 3.69 -12.21
C THR A 180 17.68 3.93 -11.58
N VAL A 181 17.77 3.92 -10.26
CA VAL A 181 19.01 4.12 -9.50
C VAL A 181 19.14 3.01 -8.47
N ASN A 182 20.30 2.35 -8.41
CA ASN A 182 20.55 1.35 -7.39
C ASN A 182 21.33 1.97 -6.23
N VAL A 183 20.63 2.17 -5.12
CA VAL A 183 21.16 2.90 -3.96
C VAL A 183 22.19 2.11 -3.14
N ALA A 184 22.45 0.84 -3.51
CA ALA A 184 23.52 0.04 -2.92
C ALA A 184 24.89 0.32 -3.58
N ARG A 185 24.90 0.79 -4.83
CA ARG A 185 26.12 1.00 -5.62
C ARG A 185 26.34 2.45 -6.05
N ASP A 186 25.26 3.20 -6.25
CA ASP A 186 25.30 4.53 -6.83
C ASP A 186 25.08 5.61 -5.76
N ASP A 187 25.72 6.77 -5.91
CA ASP A 187 25.35 7.98 -5.16
C ASP A 187 24.02 8.50 -5.70
N ALA A 188 22.93 8.05 -5.07
CA ALA A 188 21.58 8.35 -5.51
C ALA A 188 21.28 9.85 -5.56
N VAL A 189 21.85 10.65 -4.66
CA VAL A 189 21.62 12.10 -4.62
C VAL A 189 22.31 12.78 -5.79
N ALA A 190 23.57 12.40 -6.06
CA ALA A 190 24.30 12.92 -7.23
C ALA A 190 23.59 12.54 -8.53
N VAL A 191 23.22 11.27 -8.71
CA VAL A 191 22.53 10.80 -9.92
C VAL A 191 21.20 11.51 -10.15
N VAL A 192 20.38 11.66 -9.10
CA VAL A 192 19.10 12.39 -9.25
C VAL A 192 19.34 13.87 -9.55
N ARG A 193 20.36 14.51 -8.97
CA ARG A 193 20.70 15.90 -9.32
C ARG A 193 21.16 16.04 -10.75
N ASP A 194 21.97 15.11 -11.26
CA ASP A 194 22.42 15.15 -12.64
C ASP A 194 21.25 14.97 -13.63
N LEU A 195 20.25 14.16 -13.27
CA LEU A 195 19.05 13.94 -14.08
C LEU A 195 18.06 15.11 -14.04
N THR A 196 17.99 15.85 -12.94
CA THR A 196 16.93 16.84 -12.67
C THR A 196 17.44 18.28 -12.60
N GLY A 197 18.76 18.48 -12.56
CA GLY A 197 19.42 19.77 -12.34
C GLY A 197 19.48 20.22 -10.87
N ALA A 198 18.61 19.72 -9.98
CA ALA A 198 18.55 20.17 -8.58
C ALA A 198 18.12 19.09 -7.58
N GLY A 199 17.09 18.32 -7.91
CA GLY A 199 16.44 17.31 -7.07
C GLY A 199 15.04 17.04 -7.59
N ALA A 200 14.36 16.04 -7.01
CA ALA A 200 12.98 15.73 -7.38
C ALA A 200 11.99 16.76 -6.78
N ASP A 201 10.94 17.10 -7.52
CA ASP A 201 9.81 17.91 -7.04
C ASP A 201 8.96 17.14 -6.02
N VAL A 202 8.77 15.84 -6.28
CA VAL A 202 8.02 14.94 -5.40
C VAL A 202 8.84 13.68 -5.13
N VAL A 203 8.91 13.28 -3.86
CA VAL A 203 9.52 12.00 -3.46
C VAL A 203 8.51 11.18 -2.67
N VAL A 204 8.27 9.95 -3.09
CA VAL A 204 7.43 8.98 -2.38
C VAL A 204 8.32 7.91 -1.73
N GLU A 205 8.21 7.75 -0.41
CA GLU A 205 9.05 6.86 0.39
C GLU A 205 8.26 5.64 0.86
N PHE A 206 8.72 4.43 0.54
CA PHE A 206 8.06 3.15 0.87
C PHE A 206 8.94 2.14 1.62
N THR A 207 10.13 2.54 2.07
CA THR A 207 11.01 1.65 2.85
C THR A 207 10.53 1.51 4.29
N GLY A 208 9.89 2.54 4.86
CA GLY A 208 9.49 2.53 6.27
C GLY A 208 10.67 2.56 7.24
N THR A 209 11.82 3.08 6.80
CA THR A 209 13.07 3.11 7.60
C THR A 209 13.61 4.53 7.75
N PRO A 210 14.32 4.85 8.86
CA PRO A 210 14.98 6.15 9.03
C PRO A 210 15.95 6.48 7.89
N LYS A 211 16.70 5.47 7.40
CA LYS A 211 17.64 5.65 6.29
C LYS A 211 16.93 6.01 4.98
N GLY A 212 15.82 5.33 4.67
CA GLY A 212 15.03 5.63 3.48
C GLY A 212 14.37 7.00 3.54
N LEU A 213 13.85 7.41 4.71
CA LEU A 213 13.26 8.74 4.90
C LEU A 213 14.32 9.85 4.78
N ALA A 214 15.51 9.64 5.34
CA ALA A 214 16.62 10.57 5.20
C ALA A 214 17.05 10.72 3.72
N LEU A 215 17.19 9.59 3.00
CA LEU A 215 17.48 9.62 1.57
C LEU A 215 16.37 10.36 0.79
N ALA A 216 15.10 10.04 1.04
CA ALA A 216 13.98 10.68 0.38
C ALA A 216 13.97 12.21 0.58
N THR A 217 14.33 12.66 1.78
CA THR A 217 14.49 14.08 2.10
C THR A 217 15.63 14.71 1.32
N GLU A 218 16.79 14.06 1.22
CA GLU A 218 17.96 14.58 0.51
C GLU A 218 17.75 14.65 -1.02
N LEU A 219 16.97 13.73 -1.58
CA LEU A 219 16.60 13.72 -3.01
C LEU A 219 15.70 14.88 -3.43
N LEU A 220 14.93 15.46 -2.52
CA LEU A 220 14.03 16.58 -2.82
C LEU A 220 14.80 17.83 -3.23
N GLN A 221 14.26 18.58 -4.19
CA GLN A 221 14.69 19.95 -4.40
C GLN A 221 14.38 20.84 -3.18
N VAL A 222 14.97 22.03 -3.16
CA VAL A 222 14.61 23.08 -2.20
C VAL A 222 13.35 23.81 -2.66
N ARG A 223 12.64 24.46 -1.74
CA ARG A 223 11.44 25.28 -1.98
C ARG A 223 10.20 24.46 -2.34
N GLN A 224 9.46 24.01 -1.32
CA GLN A 224 8.17 23.33 -1.45
C GLN A 224 8.19 21.97 -2.16
N GLY A 225 9.35 21.31 -2.24
CA GLY A 225 9.40 19.89 -2.61
C GLY A 225 8.51 19.05 -1.70
N LYS A 226 7.82 18.04 -2.26
CA LYS A 226 6.81 17.27 -1.56
C LYS A 226 7.32 15.88 -1.18
N LEU A 227 7.38 15.60 0.11
CA LEU A 227 7.68 14.28 0.67
C LEU A 227 6.38 13.54 0.98
N ILE A 228 6.13 12.43 0.30
CA ILE A 228 5.03 11.52 0.58
C ILE A 228 5.56 10.34 1.38
N MET A 229 5.16 10.25 2.64
CA MET A 229 5.47 9.14 3.52
C MET A 229 4.43 8.03 3.31
N GLY A 230 4.79 7.02 2.51
CA GLY A 230 3.95 5.86 2.23
C GLY A 230 4.39 4.59 2.97
N GLY A 231 5.66 4.50 3.35
CA GLY A 231 6.20 3.42 4.17
C GLY A 231 5.72 3.55 5.62
N TYR A 232 5.40 2.41 6.23
CA TYR A 232 4.97 2.38 7.63
C TYR A 232 6.18 2.19 8.55
N HIS A 233 6.44 3.16 9.43
CA HIS A 233 7.58 3.18 10.35
C HIS A 233 7.18 2.58 11.70
N HIS A 234 7.27 1.25 11.83
CA HIS A 234 6.61 0.48 12.88
C HIS A 234 7.24 0.57 14.28
N THR A 235 8.50 0.99 14.37
CA THR A 235 9.28 0.96 15.61
C THR A 235 9.78 2.36 15.98
N PRO A 236 9.82 2.70 17.28
CA PRO A 236 10.46 3.93 17.71
C PRO A 236 11.90 4.02 17.19
N ALA A 237 12.22 5.12 16.53
CA ALA A 237 13.53 5.34 15.92
C ALA A 237 13.90 6.83 15.95
N THR A 238 15.19 7.11 15.75
CA THR A 238 15.71 8.47 15.61
C THR A 238 15.67 8.90 14.14
N TYR A 239 15.14 10.09 13.88
CA TYR A 239 15.05 10.69 12.55
C TYR A 239 15.84 11.99 12.49
N ASP A 240 16.63 12.16 11.43
CA ASP A 240 17.23 13.45 11.11
C ASP A 240 16.24 14.29 10.29
N LEU A 241 15.67 15.30 10.94
CA LEU A 241 14.72 16.23 10.33
C LEU A 241 15.38 17.57 9.95
N ALA A 242 16.71 17.72 10.04
CA ALA A 242 17.38 18.95 9.64
C ALA A 242 17.14 19.28 8.17
N GLY A 243 17.02 18.26 7.31
CA GLY A 243 16.65 18.42 5.90
C GLY A 243 15.24 18.97 5.69
N PHE A 244 14.29 18.66 6.58
CA PHE A 244 12.91 19.14 6.48
C PHE A 244 12.87 20.67 6.62
N ALA A 245 13.54 21.18 7.64
CA ALA A 245 13.63 22.62 7.89
C ALA A 245 14.43 23.34 6.79
N ARG A 246 15.61 22.82 6.44
CA ARG A 246 16.50 23.46 5.43
C ARG A 246 15.88 23.52 4.04
N LYS A 247 15.09 22.53 3.64
CA LYS A 247 14.46 22.47 2.32
C LYS A 247 13.12 23.20 2.26
N GLY A 248 12.49 23.48 3.39
CA GLY A 248 11.14 24.06 3.45
C GLY A 248 10.12 23.18 2.73
N LEU A 249 10.17 21.87 3.02
CA LEU A 249 9.40 20.86 2.31
C LEU A 249 7.95 20.77 2.80
N ILE A 250 7.09 20.18 1.96
CA ILE A 250 5.75 19.74 2.34
C ILE A 250 5.82 18.25 2.67
N ALA A 251 5.53 17.87 3.91
CA ALA A 251 5.48 16.46 4.32
C ALA A 251 4.02 16.00 4.43
N HIS A 252 3.64 15.02 3.63
CA HIS A 252 2.30 14.40 3.67
C HIS A 252 2.42 12.92 4.05
N ASN A 253 1.63 12.51 5.04
CA ASN A 253 1.43 11.10 5.36
C ASN A 253 0.22 10.58 4.58
N ALA A 254 0.45 9.60 3.69
CA ALA A 254 -0.58 9.04 2.83
C ALA A 254 -1.22 7.75 3.39
N HIS A 255 -1.24 7.59 4.72
CA HIS A 255 -1.97 6.52 5.41
C HIS A 255 -3.43 6.40 4.89
N PRO A 256 -4.06 5.21 4.89
CA PRO A 256 -5.47 5.04 4.52
C PRO A 256 -6.43 6.13 5.02
N SER A 257 -6.26 6.54 6.29
CA SER A 257 -7.04 7.62 6.95
C SER A 257 -6.91 9.01 6.31
N TYR A 258 -5.98 9.21 5.39
CA TYR A 258 -5.89 10.42 4.57
C TYR A 258 -7.07 10.56 3.60
N SER A 259 -7.69 9.44 3.21
CA SER A 259 -8.73 9.46 2.19
C SER A 259 -9.97 10.22 2.68
N PRO A 260 -10.43 11.25 1.95
CA PRO A 260 -11.72 11.88 2.21
C PRO A 260 -12.90 10.97 1.80
N ASP A 261 -12.61 9.88 1.08
CA ASP A 261 -13.62 8.97 0.53
C ASP A 261 -14.08 7.91 1.56
N ILE A 262 -13.35 7.77 2.69
CA ILE A 262 -13.76 6.88 3.78
C ILE A 262 -14.84 7.60 4.59
N LYS A 263 -16.06 7.07 4.57
CA LYS A 263 -17.15 7.57 5.42
C LYS A 263 -16.78 7.34 6.89
N ALA A 264 -16.92 8.41 7.70
CA ALA A 264 -16.67 8.40 9.14
C ALA A 264 -17.73 7.58 9.91
#